data_AF-A0A4S8LXC9-F1
#
_entry.id   AF-A0A4S8LXC9-F1
#
_cell.length_a   1.000
_cell.length_b   1.000
_cell.length_c   1.000
_cell.angle_alpha   90.00
_cell.angle_beta   90.00
_cell.angle_gamma   90.00
#
_symmetry.space_group_name_H-M   'P 1'
#
loop_
_entity.id
_entity.type
_entity.pdbx_description
1 polymer ?
#
loop_
_entity_poly.entity_id
_entity_poly.type
_entity_poly.pdbx_seq_one_letter_code
_entity_poly.pdbx_strand_id
1 'polypeptide(L)'
;NVLTASRRLASAKRFRPEQMDELEAFLNDSAFGREARGFIQGIEIINRLEKIVTNKPAWEISKSMKACGLSENIKHYVAAASLSTSLISFRSSDTIQVVCEKLLGLGLDLPENIRQDAAALSTFTKAIDEEFTQRRGSMKKDV
;
A
#
# COMPACT_ATOMS: atom_id res chain seq x y z
N ASN A 1 -37.66 -6.45 24.08
CA ASN A 1 -37.07 -5.19 24.55
C ASN A 1 -35.74 -4.98 23.82
N VAL A 2 -35.64 -3.92 23.00
CA VAL A 2 -34.47 -3.62 22.15
C VAL A 2 -33.21 -3.36 22.98
N LEU A 3 -33.32 -2.65 24.11
CA LEU A 3 -32.21 -2.39 25.03
C LEU A 3 -31.57 -3.68 25.54
N THR A 4 -32.39 -4.64 25.96
CA THR A 4 -31.91 -5.93 26.46
C THR A 4 -31.22 -6.76 25.37
N ALA A 5 -31.74 -6.72 24.14
CA ALA A 5 -31.15 -7.41 23.00
C ALA A 5 -29.80 -6.79 22.59
N SER A 6 -29.74 -5.45 22.54
CA SER A 6 -28.51 -4.70 22.22
C SER A 6 -27.44 -4.87 23.29
N ARG A 7 -27.78 -4.84 24.58
CA ARG A 7 -26.83 -5.14 25.66
C ARG A 7 -26.24 -6.53 25.54
N ARG A 8 -27.08 -7.55 25.30
CA ARG A 8 -26.62 -8.94 25.13
C ARG A 8 -25.62 -9.07 23.97
N LEU A 9 -25.89 -8.39 22.86
CA LEU A 9 -25.00 -8.37 21.70
C LEU A 9 -23.68 -7.65 22.01
N ALA A 10 -23.73 -6.50 22.67
CA ALA A 10 -22.56 -5.72 23.05
C ALA A 10 -21.66 -6.47 24.03
N SER A 11 -22.24 -7.17 25.02
CA SER A 11 -21.51 -8.07 25.92
C SER A 11 -20.85 -9.23 25.16
N ALA A 12 -21.55 -9.83 24.19
CA ALA A 12 -20.98 -10.88 23.34
C ALA A 12 -19.80 -10.36 22.47
N LYS A 13 -19.86 -9.09 22.06
CA LYS A 13 -18.79 -8.38 21.35
C LYS A 13 -17.71 -7.78 22.26
N ARG A 14 -17.80 -8.02 23.58
CA ARG A 14 -16.83 -7.58 24.60
C ARG A 14 -16.60 -6.07 24.60
N PHE A 15 -17.67 -5.30 24.52
CA PHE A 15 -17.60 -3.84 24.66
C PHE A 15 -17.06 -3.48 26.05
N ARG A 16 -16.22 -2.44 26.10
CA ARG A 16 -15.72 -1.87 27.36
C ARG A 16 -16.88 -1.18 28.11
N PRO A 17 -16.78 -1.00 29.44
CA PRO A 17 -17.83 -0.32 30.22
C PRO A 17 -18.22 1.05 29.63
N GLU A 18 -17.24 1.85 29.24
CA GLU A 18 -17.45 3.17 28.60
C GLU A 18 -18.27 3.08 27.30
N GLN A 19 -18.08 2.02 26.51
CA GLN A 19 -18.80 1.78 25.25
C GLN A 19 -20.22 1.28 25.50
N MET A 20 -20.45 0.63 26.65
CA MET A 20 -21.79 0.22 27.08
C MET A 20 -22.62 1.43 27.49
N ASP A 21 -22.04 2.36 28.24
CA ASP A 21 -22.69 3.63 28.62
C ASP A 21 -23.05 4.45 27.39
N GLU A 22 -22.14 4.51 26.40
CA GLU A 22 -22.38 5.22 25.14
C GLU A 22 -23.48 4.57 24.29
N LEU A 23 -23.54 3.23 24.26
CA LEU A 23 -24.61 2.49 23.59
C LEU A 23 -25.98 2.76 24.23
N GLU A 24 -26.04 2.80 25.55
CA GLU A 24 -27.28 3.12 26.27
C GLU A 24 -27.73 4.55 26.03
N ALA A 25 -26.79 5.50 26.06
CA ALA A 25 -27.05 6.89 25.70
C ALA A 25 -27.56 7.02 24.26
N PHE A 26 -26.99 6.26 23.31
CA PHE A 26 -27.43 6.25 21.91
C PHE A 26 -28.84 5.67 21.75
N LEU A 27 -29.15 4.57 22.43
CA LEU A 27 -30.48 3.94 22.35
C LEU A 27 -31.58 4.79 23.00
N ASN A 28 -31.22 5.59 24.02
CA ASN A 28 -32.14 6.51 24.69
C ASN A 28 -32.29 7.87 23.99
N ASP A 29 -31.46 8.17 22.99
CA ASP A 29 -31.53 9.44 22.24
C ASP A 29 -32.77 9.49 21.32
N SER A 30 -33.09 10.69 20.84
CA SER A 30 -34.09 10.90 19.79
C SER A 30 -33.63 10.29 18.46
N ALA A 31 -34.57 10.04 17.54
CA ALA A 31 -34.23 9.53 16.21
C ALA A 31 -33.28 10.48 15.46
N PHE A 32 -33.55 11.79 15.54
CA PHE A 32 -32.71 12.82 14.95
C PHE A 32 -31.32 12.90 15.62
N GLY A 33 -31.26 12.79 16.95
CA GLY A 33 -29.99 12.78 17.69
C GLY A 33 -29.09 11.59 17.30
N ARG A 34 -29.68 10.40 17.11
CA ARG A 34 -28.95 9.23 16.60
C ARG A 34 -28.40 9.44 15.19
N GLU A 35 -29.20 10.03 14.30
CA GLU A 35 -28.79 10.28 12.91
C GLU A 35 -27.66 11.32 12.83
N ALA A 36 -27.79 12.43 13.57
CA ALA A 36 -26.74 13.44 13.68
C ALA A 36 -25.44 12.86 14.26
N ARG A 37 -25.53 12.04 15.32
CA ARG A 37 -24.35 11.39 15.91
C ARG A 37 -23.69 10.42 14.93
N GLY A 38 -24.49 9.64 14.20
CA GLY A 38 -23.99 8.75 13.15
C GLY A 38 -23.24 9.49 12.05
N PHE A 39 -23.77 10.62 11.59
CA PHE A 39 -23.11 11.46 10.59
C PHE A 39 -21.78 12.05 11.09
N ILE A 40 -21.76 12.57 12.33
CA ILE A 40 -20.53 13.12 12.95
C ILE A 40 -19.46 12.04 13.10
N GLN A 41 -19.81 10.86 13.63
CA GLN A 41 -18.87 9.74 13.74
C GLN A 41 -18.37 9.26 12.37
N GLY A 42 -19.23 9.30 11.35
CA GLY A 42 -18.85 9.02 9.96
C GLY A 42 -17.75 9.96 9.45
N ILE A 43 -17.91 11.27 9.65
CA ILE A 43 -16.88 12.26 9.30
C ILE A 43 -15.59 12.02 10.10
N GLU A 44 -15.70 11.72 11.39
CA GLU A 44 -14.53 11.47 12.22
C GLU A 44 -13.72 10.25 11.75
N ILE A 45 -14.41 9.17 11.35
CA ILE A 45 -13.76 7.97 10.80
C ILE A 45 -13.03 8.32 9.50
N ILE A 46 -13.65 9.09 8.60
CA ILE A 46 -13.00 9.56 7.36
C ILE A 46 -11.72 10.33 7.69
N ASN A 47 -11.80 11.32 8.60
CA ASN A 47 -10.63 12.11 9.01
C ASN A 47 -9.51 11.25 9.65
N ARG A 48 -9.87 10.24 10.46
CA ARG A 48 -8.90 9.31 11.06
C ARG A 48 -8.25 8.42 10.00
N LEU A 49 -9.02 7.95 9.01
CA LEU A 49 -8.48 7.18 7.88
C LEU A 49 -7.52 8.01 7.04
N GLU A 50 -7.87 9.25 6.72
CA GLU A 50 -6.98 10.17 6.01
C GLU A 50 -5.68 10.40 6.78
N LYS A 51 -5.75 10.55 8.11
CA LYS A 51 -4.54 10.63 8.96
C LYS A 51 -3.70 9.36 8.92
N ILE A 52 -4.32 8.17 8.96
CA ILE A 52 -3.58 6.90 8.85
C ILE A 52 -2.88 6.79 7.49
N VAL A 53 -3.56 7.17 6.42
CA VAL A 53 -2.98 7.21 5.07
C VAL A 53 -1.82 8.20 5.01
N THR A 54 -1.99 9.38 5.60
CA THR A 54 -0.98 10.45 5.60
C THR A 54 0.24 10.10 6.47
N ASN A 55 0.02 9.44 7.61
CA ASN A 55 1.07 9.05 8.55
C ASN A 55 1.72 7.71 8.20
N LYS A 56 1.27 7.02 7.15
CA LYS A 56 1.91 5.80 6.70
C LYS A 56 3.34 6.16 6.28
N PRO A 57 4.38 5.57 6.91
CA PRO A 57 5.75 5.89 6.56
C PRO A 57 5.94 5.56 5.08
N ALA A 58 6.44 6.54 4.32
CA ALA A 58 6.76 6.33 2.92
C ALA A 58 7.70 5.13 2.81
N TRP A 59 7.34 4.16 1.96
CA TRP A 59 8.20 3.02 1.72
C TRP A 59 9.46 3.51 1.02
N GLU A 60 10.58 3.51 1.74
CA GLU A 60 11.88 3.88 1.19
C GLU A 60 12.58 2.63 0.68
N ILE A 61 12.83 2.63 -0.63
CA ILE A 61 13.64 1.63 -1.31
C ILE A 61 14.99 1.45 -0.62
N SER A 62 15.58 2.51 -0.03
CA SER A 62 16.89 2.49 0.65
C SER A 62 16.96 1.54 1.85
N LYS A 63 15.87 1.36 2.62
CA LYS A 63 15.83 0.45 3.78
C LYS A 63 15.65 -1.02 3.36
N SER A 64 14.87 -1.29 2.31
CA SER A 64 14.77 -2.62 1.68
C SER A 64 15.98 -2.95 0.77
N MET A 65 16.66 -1.94 0.22
CA MET A 65 17.84 -2.10 -0.65
C MET A 65 19.03 -2.69 0.09
N LYS A 66 19.28 -2.26 1.34
CA LYS A 66 20.41 -2.75 2.13
C LYS A 66 20.13 -4.09 2.82
N ALA A 67 18.87 -4.39 3.13
CA ALA A 67 18.50 -5.58 3.89
C ALA A 67 18.16 -6.80 3.01
N CYS A 68 17.70 -6.59 1.76
CA CYS A 68 17.04 -7.65 1.01
C CYS A 68 17.56 -7.84 -0.43
N GLY A 69 18.71 -7.31 -0.85
CA GLY A 69 19.26 -7.65 -2.18
C GLY A 69 18.41 -7.23 -3.41
N LEU A 70 17.29 -6.52 -3.20
CA LEU A 70 16.36 -6.09 -4.25
C LEU A 70 17.04 -5.22 -5.32
N SER A 71 18.02 -4.40 -4.94
CA SER A 71 18.81 -3.60 -5.89
C SER A 71 19.60 -4.48 -6.87
N GLU A 72 20.17 -5.58 -6.37
CA GLU A 72 20.97 -6.48 -7.19
C GLU A 72 20.08 -7.27 -8.15
N ASN A 73 18.91 -7.70 -7.67
CA ASN A 73 17.88 -8.30 -8.51
C ASN A 73 17.44 -7.33 -9.61
N ILE A 74 17.12 -6.07 -9.27
CA ILE A 74 16.75 -5.06 -10.27
C ILE A 74 17.87 -4.91 -11.31
N LYS A 75 19.13 -4.75 -10.90
CA LYS A 75 20.28 -4.64 -11.82
C LYS A 75 20.42 -5.85 -12.74
N HIS A 76 20.28 -7.07 -12.21
CA HIS A 76 20.37 -8.29 -12.99
C HIS A 76 19.23 -8.41 -14.02
N TYR A 77 18.00 -8.12 -13.63
CA TYR A 77 16.86 -8.19 -14.55
C TYR A 77 16.89 -7.06 -15.59
N VAL A 78 17.31 -5.85 -15.20
CA VAL A 78 17.53 -4.73 -16.14
C VAL A 78 18.66 -5.06 -17.11
N ALA A 79 19.75 -5.68 -16.66
CA ALA A 79 20.84 -6.13 -17.51
C ALA A 79 20.39 -7.22 -18.49
N ALA A 80 19.66 -8.22 -18.01
CA ALA A 80 19.11 -9.29 -18.83
C ALA A 80 18.12 -8.75 -19.89
N ALA A 81 17.25 -7.82 -19.50
CA ALA A 81 16.32 -7.17 -20.42
C ALA A 81 17.04 -6.32 -21.48
N SER A 82 18.10 -5.60 -21.09
CA SER A 82 18.89 -4.75 -21.99
C SER A 82 19.72 -5.54 -23.00
N LEU A 83 20.12 -6.77 -22.66
CA LEU A 83 20.91 -7.67 -23.53
C LEU A 83 20.05 -8.64 -24.35
N SER A 84 18.79 -8.81 -23.97
CA SER A 84 17.87 -9.74 -24.64
C SER A 84 17.45 -9.20 -26.00
N THR A 85 17.81 -9.91 -27.07
CA THR A 85 17.44 -9.57 -28.45
C THR A 85 15.92 -9.55 -28.70
N SER A 86 15.16 -10.35 -27.94
CA SER A 86 13.69 -10.38 -27.99
C SER A 86 13.01 -9.22 -27.25
N LEU A 87 13.70 -8.59 -26.29
CA LEU A 87 13.19 -7.43 -25.54
C LEU A 87 13.79 -6.11 -26.03
N ILE A 88 14.93 -6.15 -26.72
CA ILE A 88 15.56 -5.01 -27.39
C ILE A 88 14.63 -4.34 -28.40
N SER A 89 13.69 -5.08 -29.02
CA SER A 89 12.67 -4.50 -29.90
C SER A 89 11.65 -3.62 -29.17
N PHE A 90 11.51 -3.79 -27.85
CA PHE A 90 10.61 -3.05 -26.97
C PHE A 90 11.33 -1.89 -26.26
N ARG A 91 12.00 -0.99 -26.99
CA ARG A 91 12.76 0.15 -26.42
C ARG A 91 11.92 1.19 -25.64
N SER A 92 10.66 0.90 -25.33
CA SER A 92 9.63 1.74 -24.70
C SER A 92 9.39 1.37 -23.23
N SER A 93 8.43 2.09 -22.61
CA SER A 93 7.80 1.81 -21.31
C SER A 93 7.42 0.33 -21.10
N ASP A 94 7.24 -0.43 -22.18
CA ASP A 94 6.85 -1.84 -22.16
C ASP A 94 7.92 -2.73 -21.51
N THR A 95 9.22 -2.43 -21.69
CA THR A 95 10.29 -3.24 -21.08
C THR A 95 10.41 -3.02 -19.56
N ILE A 96 10.13 -1.80 -19.10
CA ILE A 96 10.05 -1.51 -17.66
C ILE A 96 8.91 -2.32 -17.05
N GLN A 97 7.74 -2.33 -17.70
CA GLN A 97 6.59 -3.09 -17.25
C GLN A 97 6.86 -4.60 -17.20
N VAL A 98 7.54 -5.16 -18.21
CA VAL A 98 7.92 -6.59 -18.22
C VAL A 98 8.83 -6.93 -17.03
N VAL A 99 9.81 -6.09 -16.72
CA VAL A 99 10.70 -6.29 -15.56
C VAL A 99 9.94 -6.14 -14.24
N CYS A 100 9.08 -5.12 -14.13
CA CYS A 100 8.20 -4.93 -12.97
C CYS A 100 7.31 -6.17 -12.74
N GLU A 101 6.62 -6.66 -13.77
CA GLU A 101 5.74 -7.82 -13.69
C GLU A 101 6.50 -9.09 -13.31
N LYS A 102 7.72 -9.28 -13.84
CA LYS A 102 8.56 -10.42 -13.46
C LYS A 102 9.03 -10.37 -12.03
N LEU A 103 9.52 -9.23 -11.55
CA LEU A 103 9.93 -9.07 -10.16
C LEU A 103 8.74 -9.23 -9.20
N LEU A 104 7.59 -8.63 -9.52
CA LEU A 104 6.35 -8.77 -8.76
C LEU A 104 5.77 -10.19 -8.80
N GLY A 105 5.99 -10.94 -9.88
CA GLY A 105 5.56 -12.33 -10.01
C GLY A 105 6.44 -13.30 -9.22
N LEU A 106 7.74 -13.01 -9.11
CA LEU A 106 8.69 -13.81 -8.34
C LEU A 106 8.67 -13.48 -6.84
N GLY A 107 8.13 -12.32 -6.45
CA GLY A 107 7.99 -11.95 -5.04
C GLY A 107 9.33 -11.78 -4.31
N LEU A 108 10.44 -11.65 -5.04
CA LEU A 108 11.78 -11.60 -4.47
C LEU A 108 11.98 -10.27 -3.74
N ASP A 109 12.10 -10.34 -2.42
CA ASP A 109 12.55 -9.22 -1.59
C ASP A 109 11.65 -7.97 -1.68
N LEU A 110 10.37 -8.20 -1.99
CA LEU A 110 9.32 -7.19 -2.07
C LEU A 110 8.51 -7.15 -0.77
N PRO A 111 7.99 -5.98 -0.36
CA PRO A 111 7.11 -5.91 0.80
C PRO A 111 5.79 -6.65 0.54
N GLU A 112 5.26 -7.34 1.57
CA GLU A 112 4.10 -8.23 1.52
C GLU A 112 2.85 -7.63 0.83
N ASN A 113 2.72 -6.30 0.82
CA ASN A 113 1.55 -5.60 0.27
C ASN A 113 1.90 -4.60 -0.85
N ILE A 114 3.02 -4.76 -1.56
CA ILE A 114 3.43 -3.79 -2.60
C ILE A 114 2.39 -3.58 -3.70
N ARG A 115 1.58 -4.61 -4.02
CA ARG A 115 0.53 -4.52 -5.04
C ARG A 115 -0.66 -3.65 -4.62
N GLN A 116 -0.87 -3.49 -3.32
CA GLN A 116 -1.96 -2.70 -2.77
C GLN A 116 -1.52 -1.27 -2.40
N ASP A 117 -0.20 -1.02 -2.44
CA ASP A 117 0.39 0.27 -2.13
C ASP A 117 0.87 0.97 -3.41
N ALA A 118 0.04 1.88 -3.92
CA ALA A 118 0.32 2.64 -5.14
C ALA A 118 1.61 3.49 -5.01
N ALA A 119 1.92 4.00 -3.82
CA ALA A 119 3.11 4.80 -3.60
C ALA A 119 4.38 3.93 -3.64
N ALA A 120 4.34 2.76 -2.99
CA ALA A 120 5.44 1.79 -3.06
C ALA A 120 5.66 1.28 -4.49
N LEU A 121 4.58 0.99 -5.23
CA LEU A 121 4.64 0.56 -6.62
C LEU A 121 5.22 1.64 -7.56
N SER A 122 4.82 2.90 -7.37
CA SER A 122 5.38 4.03 -8.11
C SER A 122 6.87 4.19 -7.85
N THR A 123 7.28 4.07 -6.59
CA THR A 123 8.69 4.19 -6.20
C THR A 123 9.50 3.04 -6.79
N PHE A 124 8.98 1.82 -6.72
CA PHE A 124 9.60 0.62 -7.29
C PHE A 124 9.78 0.72 -8.81
N THR A 125 8.75 1.17 -9.53
CA THR A 125 8.81 1.40 -10.98
C THR A 125 9.86 2.45 -11.33
N LYS A 126 9.93 3.52 -10.55
CA LYS A 126 10.93 4.59 -10.74
C LYS A 126 12.36 4.08 -10.54
N ALA A 127 12.62 3.21 -9.56
CA ALA A 127 13.94 2.64 -9.37
C ALA A 127 14.39 1.76 -10.55
N ILE A 128 13.46 1.00 -11.15
CA ILE A 128 13.76 0.22 -12.35
C ILE A 128 14.07 1.15 -13.53
N ASP A 129 13.32 2.24 -13.71
CA ASP A 129 13.57 3.23 -14.76
C ASP A 129 14.91 3.96 -14.59
N GLU A 130 15.28 4.31 -13.35
CA GLU A 130 16.58 4.88 -13.02
C GLU A 130 17.73 3.93 -13.39
N GLU A 131 17.59 2.63 -13.08
CA GLU A 131 18.59 1.60 -13.43
C GLU A 131 18.68 1.38 -14.95
N PHE A 132 17.55 1.37 -15.68
CA PHE A 132 17.57 1.37 -17.15
C PHE A 132 18.28 2.60 -17.71
N THR A 133 18.11 3.76 -17.10
CA THR A 133 18.78 5.00 -17.50
C THR A 133 20.28 4.94 -17.23
N GLN A 134 20.70 4.45 -16.07
CA GLN A 134 22.12 4.25 -15.74
C GLN A 134 22.78 3.25 -16.71
N ARG A 135 22.15 2.10 -16.97
CA ARG A 135 22.66 1.07 -17.89
C ARG A 135 22.80 1.58 -19.32
N ARG A 136 21.81 2.32 -19.83
CA ARG A 136 21.92 2.97 -21.15
C ARG A 136 23.06 3.97 -21.20
N GLY A 137 23.29 4.70 -20.10
CA GLY A 137 24.41 5.64 -19.96
C GLY A 137 25.77 4.95 -20.00
N SER A 138 25.92 3.79 -19.36
CA SER A 138 27.19 3.03 -19.39
C SER A 138 27.43 2.39 -20.76
N MET A 139 26.42 1.78 -21.38
CA MET A 139 26.54 1.19 -22.71
C MET A 139 26.96 2.20 -23.79
N LYS A 140 26.56 3.47 -23.66
CA LYS A 140 27.00 4.55 -24.57
C LYS A 140 28.48 4.93 -24.42
N LYS A 141 29.10 4.63 -23.28
CA LYS A 141 30.52 4.93 -23.01
C LYS A 141 31.44 3.78 -23.41
N ASP A 142 30.90 2.56 -23.43
CA ASP A 142 31.64 1.33 -23.78
C ASP A 142 31.66 1.05 -25.30
N VAL A 143 30.94 1.85 -26.09
CA VAL A 143 30.92 1.85 -27.58
C VAL A 143 31.70 3.05 -28.09
#